data_AF-A0A9F2WLF5-F1
#
_entry.id   AF-A0A9F2WLF5-F1
#
_cell.length_a   1.000
_cell.length_b   1.000
_cell.length_c   1.000
_cell.angle_alpha   90.00
_cell.angle_beta   90.00
_cell.angle_gamma   90.00
#
_symmetry.space_group_name_H-M   'P 1'
#
loop_
_entity.id
_entity.type
_entity.pdbx_description
1 polymer ?
#
loop_
_entity_poly.entity_id
_entity_poly.type
_entity_poly.pdbx_seq_one_letter_code
_entity_poly.pdbx_strand_id
1 'polypeptide(L)'
;MSGFLTMCTRHFGSVVAQTIRTQKTDQFPLFLIIMGKRSSNEVLNVIQGNTTVDELMMRLMAAMEIFSAQQQEDIKDEDEREARENVKREQDEAYRISLEADRAKREAQEREIAEQFRLEQIRKEQEEERE
;
A
#
# COMPACT_ATOMS: atom_id res chain seq x y z
N MET A 1 -25.64 30.52 -12.92
CA MET A 1 -24.71 30.47 -11.77
C MET A 1 -24.96 29.29 -10.81
N SER A 2 -26.19 28.79 -10.62
CA SER A 2 -26.45 27.68 -9.69
C SER A 2 -25.79 26.35 -10.08
N GLY A 3 -25.79 26.00 -11.38
CA GLY A 3 -25.22 24.72 -11.85
C GLY A 3 -23.73 24.56 -11.57
N PHE A 4 -22.92 25.60 -11.81
CA PHE A 4 -21.47 25.58 -11.56
C PHE A 4 -21.14 25.42 -10.07
N LEU A 5 -21.79 26.19 -9.19
CA LEU A 5 -21.56 26.08 -7.74
C LEU A 5 -22.00 24.73 -7.17
N THR A 6 -23.08 24.14 -7.71
CA THR A 6 -23.48 22.77 -7.37
C THR A 6 -22.41 21.75 -7.79
N MET A 7 -21.83 21.90 -8.99
CA MET A 7 -20.72 21.05 -9.42
C MET A 7 -19.49 21.23 -8.52
N CYS A 8 -19.10 22.47 -8.21
CA CYS A 8 -18.00 22.74 -7.29
C CYS A 8 -18.25 22.14 -5.90
N THR A 9 -19.47 22.22 -5.38
CA THR A 9 -19.83 21.63 -4.08
C THR A 9 -19.66 20.11 -4.11
N ARG A 10 -20.06 19.46 -5.20
CA ARG A 10 -19.94 18.00 -5.38
C ARG A 10 -18.49 17.54 -5.53
N HIS A 11 -17.67 18.27 -6.29
CA HIS A 11 -16.32 17.84 -6.66
C HIS A 11 -15.22 18.34 -5.73
N PHE A 12 -15.41 19.50 -5.10
CA PHE A 12 -14.40 20.18 -4.29
C PHE A 12 -14.88 20.49 -2.86
N GLY A 13 -16.14 20.21 -2.55
CA GLY A 13 -16.73 20.49 -1.24
C GLY A 13 -17.37 21.87 -1.10
N SER A 14 -18.18 22.02 -0.05
CA SER A 14 -18.97 23.23 0.22
C SER A 14 -18.12 24.45 0.51
N VAL A 15 -16.95 24.28 1.13
CA VAL A 15 -16.04 25.38 1.47
C VAL A 15 -15.51 26.06 0.21
N VAL A 16 -15.04 25.28 -0.76
CA VAL A 16 -14.52 25.81 -2.04
C VAL A 16 -15.64 26.49 -2.83
N ALA A 17 -16.82 25.88 -2.90
CA ALA A 17 -17.97 26.48 -3.58
C ALA A 17 -18.38 27.81 -2.94
N GLN A 18 -18.32 27.91 -1.61
CA GLN A 18 -18.61 29.15 -0.89
C GLN A 18 -17.57 30.23 -1.18
N THR A 19 -16.28 29.88 -1.21
CA THR A 19 -15.19 30.81 -1.56
C THR A 19 -15.36 31.39 -2.97
N ILE A 20 -15.80 30.57 -3.94
CA ILE A 20 -16.09 31.03 -5.30
C ILE A 20 -17.33 31.93 -5.32
N ARG A 21 -18.37 31.56 -4.56
CA ARG A 21 -19.64 32.31 -4.47
C ARG A 21 -19.45 33.72 -3.92
N THR A 22 -18.48 33.93 -3.03
CA THR A 22 -18.23 35.24 -2.39
C THR A 22 -17.28 36.14 -3.17
N GLN A 23 -16.68 35.66 -4.28
CA GLN A 23 -15.84 36.51 -5.13
C GLN A 23 -16.67 37.58 -5.85
N LYS A 24 -16.12 38.79 -5.90
CA LYS A 24 -16.72 39.92 -6.61
C LYS A 24 -16.48 39.80 -8.11
N THR A 25 -17.33 40.42 -8.92
CA THR A 25 -17.28 40.32 -10.38
C THR A 25 -15.99 40.89 -10.98
N ASP A 26 -15.37 41.88 -10.33
CA ASP A 26 -14.10 42.49 -10.70
C ASP A 26 -12.86 41.61 -10.39
N GLN A 27 -13.04 40.54 -9.62
CA GLN A 27 -11.98 39.57 -9.31
C GLN A 27 -11.88 38.45 -10.35
N PHE A 28 -12.82 38.41 -11.31
CA PHE A 28 -12.78 37.45 -12.42
C PHE A 28 -11.80 37.90 -13.51
N PRO A 29 -11.20 36.96 -14.26
CA PRO A 29 -11.39 35.50 -14.19
C PRO A 29 -10.76 34.88 -12.92
N LEU A 30 -11.35 33.80 -12.43
CA LEU A 30 -10.76 32.99 -11.37
C LEU A 30 -9.96 31.84 -11.99
N PHE A 31 -8.73 31.65 -11.53
CA PHE A 31 -7.88 30.53 -11.91
C PHE A 31 -7.74 29.58 -10.71
N LEU A 32 -8.15 28.33 -10.88
CA LEU A 32 -8.13 27.33 -9.82
C LEU A 32 -7.02 26.33 -10.10
N ILE A 33 -6.22 26.05 -9.07
CA ILE A 33 -5.24 24.96 -9.10
C ILE A 33 -5.82 23.80 -8.30
N ILE A 34 -5.98 22.66 -8.97
CA ILE A 34 -6.62 21.46 -8.43
C ILE A 34 -5.59 20.34 -8.42
N MET A 35 -5.46 19.67 -7.27
CA MET A 35 -4.72 18.43 -7.14
C MET A 35 -5.71 17.26 -7.10
N GLY A 36 -5.53 16.30 -8.01
CA GLY A 36 -6.26 15.05 -7.97
C GLY A 36 -5.61 14.09 -6.98
N LYS A 37 -6.32 13.70 -5.92
CA LYS A 37 -5.96 12.57 -5.06
C LYS A 37 -6.83 11.36 -5.45
N ARG A 38 -6.34 10.14 -5.17
CA ARG A 38 -6.97 8.86 -5.58
C ARG A 38 -8.48 8.77 -5.29
N SER A 39 -8.97 9.46 -4.26
CA SER A 39 -10.39 9.48 -3.85
C SER A 39 -11.10 10.83 -3.97
N SER A 40 -10.40 11.93 -4.27
CA SER A 40 -10.98 13.28 -4.21
C SER A 40 -10.16 14.31 -4.97
N ASN A 41 -10.82 15.36 -5.45
CA ASN A 41 -10.14 16.54 -5.98
C ASN A 41 -10.01 17.60 -4.88
N GLU A 42 -8.79 18.05 -4.63
CA GLU A 42 -8.49 19.10 -3.67
C GLU A 42 -8.12 20.39 -4.40
N VAL A 43 -8.67 21.51 -3.95
CA VAL A 43 -8.32 22.82 -4.51
C VAL A 43 -7.19 23.41 -3.68
N LEU A 44 -6.00 23.49 -4.26
CA LEU A 44 -4.81 24.05 -3.61
C LEU A 44 -4.84 25.58 -3.58
N ASN A 45 -5.36 26.20 -4.64
CA ASN A 45 -5.34 27.64 -4.80
C ASN A 45 -6.53 28.14 -5.64
N VAL A 46 -7.05 29.31 -5.27
CA VAL A 46 -7.99 30.11 -6.06
C VAL A 46 -7.35 31.48 -6.28
N ILE A 47 -7.03 31.79 -7.54
CA ILE A 47 -6.28 32.98 -7.95
C ILE A 47 -7.24 33.93 -8.67
N GLN A 48 -7.16 35.21 -8.34
CA GLN A 48 -7.99 36.26 -8.93
C GLN A 48 -7.35 36.82 -10.20
N GLY A 49 -8.17 37.32 -11.11
CA GLY A 49 -7.73 37.76 -12.45
C GLY A 49 -6.88 39.03 -12.44
N ASN A 50 -6.87 39.76 -11.33
CA ASN A 50 -6.08 40.97 -11.13
C ASN A 50 -4.69 40.71 -10.52
N THR A 51 -4.28 39.44 -10.36
CA THR A 51 -2.94 39.08 -9.86
C THR A 51 -1.86 39.37 -10.92
N THR A 52 -0.62 39.58 -10.47
CA THR A 52 0.52 39.75 -11.39
C THR A 52 1.00 38.42 -11.96
N VAL A 53 1.69 38.47 -13.10
CA VAL A 53 2.27 37.25 -13.72
C VAL A 53 3.25 36.57 -12.76
N ASP A 54 4.05 37.35 -12.03
CA ASP A 54 5.02 36.80 -11.07
C ASP A 54 4.33 36.06 -9.92
N GLU A 55 3.24 36.60 -9.36
CA GLU A 55 2.45 35.93 -8.33
C GLU A 55 1.81 34.64 -8.84
N LEU A 56 1.30 34.64 -10.08
CA LEU A 56 0.75 33.45 -10.72
C LEU A 56 1.84 32.38 -10.86
N MET A 57 3.01 32.75 -11.35
CA MET A 57 4.15 31.83 -11.52
C MET A 57 4.61 31.24 -10.19
N MET A 58 4.73 32.07 -9.14
CA MET A 58 5.08 31.58 -7.80
C MET A 58 4.06 30.56 -7.28
N ARG A 59 2.75 30.83 -7.46
CA ARG A 59 1.69 29.89 -7.02
C ARG A 59 1.70 28.58 -7.80
N LEU A 60 2.01 28.62 -9.10
CA LEU A 60 2.14 27.41 -9.92
C LEU A 60 3.37 26.58 -9.52
N MET A 61 4.52 27.23 -9.30
CA MET A 61 5.73 26.56 -8.84
C MET A 61 5.52 25.91 -7.47
N ALA A 62 4.94 26.65 -6.51
CA ALA A 62 4.62 26.10 -5.19
C ALA A 62 3.65 24.91 -5.28
N ALA A 63 2.63 24.98 -6.14
CA ALA A 63 1.71 23.86 -6.34
C ALA A 63 2.41 22.63 -6.93
N MET A 64 3.36 22.83 -7.86
CA MET A 64 4.18 21.75 -8.41
C MET A 64 5.10 21.12 -7.37
N GLU A 65 5.74 21.93 -6.52
CA GLU A 65 6.60 21.43 -5.43
C GLU A 65 5.79 20.57 -4.44
N ILE A 66 4.62 21.05 -4.02
CA ILE A 66 3.71 20.29 -3.14
C ILE A 66 3.28 18.99 -3.82
N PHE A 67 2.93 19.03 -5.10
CA PHE A 67 2.54 17.84 -5.86
C PHE A 67 3.67 16.81 -5.94
N SER A 68 4.89 17.23 -6.29
CA SER A 68 6.03 16.34 -6.40
C SER A 68 6.42 15.73 -5.06
N ALA A 69 6.38 16.50 -3.97
CA ALA A 69 6.64 15.98 -2.63
C ALA A 69 5.61 14.92 -2.22
N GLN A 70 4.32 15.19 -2.46
CA GLN A 70 3.25 14.23 -2.16
C GLN A 70 3.38 12.95 -3.01
N GLN A 71 3.68 13.08 -4.30
CA GLN A 71 3.87 11.92 -5.18
C GLN A 71 5.05 11.05 -4.71
N GLN A 72 6.13 11.66 -4.24
CA GLN A 72 7.28 10.93 -3.73
C GLN A 72 6.98 10.21 -2.41
N GLU A 73 6.19 10.83 -1.53
CA GLU A 73 5.68 10.19 -0.32
C GLU A 73 4.79 8.99 -0.65
N ASP A 74 3.83 9.16 -1.56
CA ASP A 74 2.92 8.10 -1.99
C ASP A 74 3.69 6.89 -2.58
N ILE A 75 4.74 7.14 -3.38
CA ILE A 75 5.62 6.08 -3.91
C ILE A 75 6.32 5.35 -2.77
N LYS A 76 6.91 6.11 -1.84
CA LYS A 76 7.65 5.54 -0.71
C LYS A 76 6.75 4.68 0.18
N ASP A 77 5.52 5.12 0.44
CA ASP A 77 4.56 4.39 1.25
C ASP A 77 4.17 3.04 0.60
N GLU A 78 3.98 3.02 -0.73
CA GLU A 78 3.71 1.78 -1.45
C GLU A 78 4.94 0.87 -1.51
N ASP A 79 6.15 1.41 -1.70
CA ASP A 79 7.40 0.63 -1.66
C ASP A 79 7.60 -0.03 -0.27
N GLU A 80 7.36 0.73 0.81
CA GLU A 80 7.43 0.20 2.17
C GLU A 80 6.39 -0.89 2.42
N ARG A 81 5.19 -0.74 1.87
CA ARG A 81 4.14 -1.74 1.96
C ARG A 81 4.54 -3.01 1.22
N GLU A 82 5.04 -2.90 -0.01
CA GLU A 82 5.47 -4.03 -0.81
C GLU A 82 6.63 -4.78 -0.12
N ALA A 83 7.60 -4.05 0.45
CA ALA A 83 8.68 -4.64 1.23
C ALA A 83 8.16 -5.45 2.43
N ARG A 84 7.18 -4.91 3.18
CA ARG A 84 6.55 -5.61 4.31
C ARG A 84 5.81 -6.87 3.87
N GLU A 85 5.07 -6.79 2.76
CA GLU A 85 4.33 -7.93 2.20
C GLU A 85 5.29 -9.02 1.72
N ASN A 86 6.42 -8.65 1.11
CA ASN A 86 7.45 -9.59 0.68
C ASN A 86 8.11 -10.32 1.85
N VAL A 87 8.52 -9.60 2.90
CA VAL A 87 9.11 -10.22 4.11
C VAL A 87 8.14 -11.21 4.75
N LYS A 88 6.85 -10.85 4.85
CA LYS A 88 5.83 -11.75 5.38
C LYS A 88 5.72 -13.03 4.54
N ARG A 89 5.68 -12.89 3.20
CA ARG A 89 5.61 -14.01 2.27
C ARG A 89 6.81 -14.95 2.41
N GLU A 90 8.01 -14.40 2.52
CA GLU A 90 9.24 -15.17 2.73
C GLU A 90 9.23 -15.93 4.06
N GLN A 91 8.77 -15.30 5.14
CA GLN A 91 8.65 -15.95 6.45
C GLN A 91 7.62 -17.08 6.45
N ASP A 92 6.45 -16.85 5.82
CA ASP A 92 5.40 -17.87 5.69
C ASP A 92 5.91 -19.08 4.88
N GLU A 93 6.68 -18.83 3.81
CA GLU A 93 7.29 -19.88 3.00
C GLU A 93 8.37 -20.66 3.78
N ALA A 94 9.27 -19.95 4.46
CA ALA A 94 10.30 -20.58 5.29
C ALA A 94 9.70 -21.43 6.41
N TYR A 95 8.63 -20.94 7.06
CA TYR A 95 7.91 -21.68 8.08
C TYR A 95 7.28 -22.95 7.52
N ARG A 96 6.65 -22.89 6.34
CA ARG A 96 6.09 -24.08 5.67
C ARG A 96 7.16 -25.12 5.38
N ILE A 97 8.29 -24.72 4.80
CA ILE A 97 9.41 -25.63 4.48
C ILE A 97 9.96 -26.27 5.76
N SER A 98 10.14 -25.50 6.84
CA SER A 98 10.59 -26.02 8.13
C SER A 98 9.63 -27.06 8.70
N LEU A 99 8.32 -26.82 8.60
CA LEU A 99 7.30 -27.75 9.10
C LEU A 99 7.31 -29.06 8.30
N GLU A 100 7.49 -28.98 6.99
CA GLU A 100 7.62 -30.16 6.12
C GLU A 100 8.88 -30.97 6.44
N ALA A 101 10.02 -30.30 6.66
CA ALA A 101 11.26 -30.95 7.05
C ALA A 101 11.16 -31.65 8.41
N ASP A 102 10.52 -31.03 9.40
CA ASP A 102 10.30 -31.62 10.72
C ASP A 102 9.39 -32.86 10.65
N ARG A 103 8.34 -32.82 9.82
CA ARG A 103 7.48 -33.98 9.58
C ARG A 103 8.25 -35.12 8.92
N ALA A 104 9.00 -34.83 7.85
CA ALA A 104 9.81 -35.82 7.16
C ALA A 104 10.84 -36.48 8.09
N LYS A 105 11.49 -35.69 8.96
CA LYS A 105 12.45 -36.19 9.93
C LYS A 105 11.80 -37.12 10.96
N ARG A 106 10.62 -36.79 11.48
CA ARG A 106 9.89 -37.66 12.41
C ARG A 106 9.46 -38.96 11.75
N GLU A 107 8.90 -38.90 10.54
CA GLU A 107 8.50 -40.10 9.81
C GLU A 107 9.69 -41.02 9.51
N ALA A 108 10.86 -40.45 9.16
CA ALA A 108 12.08 -41.22 8.95
C ALA A 108 12.54 -41.91 10.25
N GLN A 109 12.55 -41.18 11.37
CA GLN A 109 12.90 -41.74 12.67
C GLN A 109 11.95 -42.87 13.11
N GLU A 110 10.64 -42.71 12.91
CA GLU A 110 9.65 -43.75 13.22
C GLU A 110 9.86 -45.01 12.36
N ARG A 111 10.18 -44.85 11.06
CA ARG A 111 10.49 -45.97 10.17
C ARG A 111 11.76 -46.69 10.58
N GLU A 112 12.83 -45.96 10.90
CA GLU A 112 14.10 -46.55 11.37
C GLU A 112 13.90 -47.34 12.67
N ILE A 113 13.17 -46.80 13.65
CA ILE A 113 12.87 -47.50 14.90
C ILE A 113 12.04 -48.77 14.63
N ALA A 114 11.03 -48.68 13.77
CA ALA A 114 10.20 -49.84 13.42
C ALA A 114 10.99 -50.94 12.70
N GLU A 115 11.93 -50.56 11.82
CA GLU A 115 12.80 -51.50 11.12
C GLU A 115 13.81 -52.16 12.07
N GLN A 116 14.43 -51.39 12.98
CA GLN A 116 15.31 -51.93 14.01
C GLN A 116 14.56 -52.93 14.91
N PHE A 117 13.35 -52.60 15.35
CA PHE A 117 12.53 -53.50 16.15
C PHE A 117 12.21 -54.81 15.41
N ARG A 118 11.88 -54.72 14.12
CA ARG A 118 11.65 -55.91 13.28
C ARG A 118 12.89 -56.79 13.14
N LEU A 119 14.05 -56.18 12.87
CA LEU A 119 15.32 -56.90 12.75
C LEU A 119 15.70 -57.58 14.07
N GLU A 120 15.47 -56.92 15.21
CA GLU A 120 15.74 -57.50 16.53
C GLU A 120 14.81 -58.67 16.87
N GLN A 121 13.52 -58.60 16.50
CA GLN A 121 12.58 -59.72 16.64
C GLN A 121 13.02 -60.93 15.82
N ILE A 122 13.36 -60.73 14.54
CA ILE A 122 13.85 -61.82 13.67
C ILE A 122 15.13 -62.44 14.24
N ARG A 123 16.03 -61.63 14.81
CA ARG A 123 17.27 -62.14 15.39
C ARG A 123 17.02 -63.00 16.64
N LYS A 124 16.06 -62.60 17.49
CA LYS A 124 15.64 -63.39 18.66
C LYS A 124 15.00 -64.73 18.25
N GLU A 125 14.10 -64.71 17.27
CA GLU A 125 13.48 -65.94 16.75
C GLU A 125 14.53 -66.91 16.18
N GLN A 126 15.55 -66.40 15.46
CA GLN A 126 16.65 -67.24 14.95
C GLN A 126 17.59 -67.78 16.02
N GLU A 127 17.73 -67.09 17.16
CA GLU A 127 18.49 -67.59 18.31
C GLU A 127 17.70 -68.68 19.05
N GLU A 128 16.38 -68.53 19.20
CA GLU A 128 15.50 -69.53 19.82
C GLU A 128 15.36 -70.82 18.98
N GLU A 129 15.40 -70.75 17.64
CA GLU A 129 15.38 -71.95 16.77
C GLU A 129 16.71 -72.72 16.72
N ARG A 130 17.79 -72.18 17.29
CA ARG A 130 19.13 -72.81 17.30
C ARG A 130 19.48 -73.53 18.62
N GLU A 131 18.67 -73.38 19.65
CA GLU A 131 18.72 -74.19 20.89
C GLU A 131 17.84 -75.45 20.78
#